data_AF-A2FXV9-F1
#
_entry.id   AF-A2FXV9-F1
#
_cell.length_a   1.000
_cell.length_b   1.000
_cell.length_c   1.000
_cell.angle_alpha   90.00
_cell.angle_beta   90.00
_cell.angle_gamma   90.00
#
_symmetry.space_group_name_H-M   'P 1'
#
loop_
_entity.id
_entity.type
_entity.pdbx_description
1 polymer ?
#
loop_
_entity_poly.entity_id
_entity_poly.type
_entity_poly.pdbx_seq_one_letter_code
_entity_poly.pdbx_strand_id
1 'polypeptide(L)'
;MLASLSRNFGKKYACGIELGGQTAAFAICENLGSFLYKKKGIKTREPTTPDEAVEAIVEGIKSSGYEVDRIGIASFGPLDVYKGSIGNTPKPKWGNYPLVASIQKEFPEAQVVLETDVNAPAYSEYLHLNSKDNTVKSVAYATIGTGVGVGVFCDGKPLHGKMHPEGGHFKPFHLPNDNFKGCCPFHGDCVEGMISAVALSKRTGLSLQQLPQIATDDPVWDCFTEYAAQLSANCALLYSLDYMVIGGGIVTAKGREYLIEKIQKRTKELLNGYIHVPKVIKPFYGGDAGLVGATAVALHPDVFTNN
;
A
#
# COMPACT_ATOMS: atom_id res chain seq x y z
N MET A 1 -25.65 5.95 20.83
CA MET A 1 -25.06 6.22 22.17
C MET A 1 -23.66 6.76 21.93
N LEU A 2 -23.49 8.08 22.02
CA LEU A 2 -22.20 8.75 21.85
C LEU A 2 -21.37 8.48 23.11
N ALA A 3 -20.36 7.62 23.00
CA ALA A 3 -19.36 7.49 24.06
C ALA A 3 -18.64 8.82 24.19
N SER A 4 -18.78 9.47 25.35
CA SER A 4 -18.02 10.65 25.71
C SER A 4 -16.55 10.26 25.87
N LEU A 5 -15.76 10.42 24.81
CA LEU A 5 -14.30 10.39 24.91
C LEU A 5 -13.90 11.58 25.80
N SER A 6 -13.49 11.29 27.03
CA SER A 6 -12.84 12.25 27.90
C SER A 6 -11.58 12.74 27.19
N ARG A 7 -11.63 13.94 26.63
CA ARG A 7 -10.48 14.57 25.97
C ARG A 7 -9.45 14.91 27.04
N ASN A 8 -8.32 14.22 27.03
CA ASN A 8 -7.21 14.54 27.90
C ASN A 8 -6.50 15.79 27.37
N PHE A 9 -6.79 16.94 27.97
CA PHE A 9 -6.12 18.20 27.68
C PHE A 9 -4.60 18.04 27.86
N GLY A 10 -3.83 18.43 26.84
CA GLY A 10 -2.36 18.34 26.81
C GLY A 10 -1.78 17.00 26.32
N LYS A 11 -2.61 15.99 26.02
CA LYS A 11 -2.14 14.75 25.38
C LYS A 11 -2.00 14.99 23.86
N LYS A 12 -0.81 14.70 23.31
CA LYS A 12 -0.54 14.76 21.87
C LYS A 12 -0.63 13.35 21.24
N TYR A 13 -1.12 13.29 20.00
CA TYR A 13 -1.49 12.06 19.30
C TYR A 13 -0.73 11.86 17.99
N ALA A 14 -0.69 10.61 17.52
CA ALA A 14 -0.16 10.28 16.20
C ALA A 14 -1.25 10.39 15.13
N CYS A 15 -0.88 10.90 13.95
CA CYS A 15 -1.74 10.97 12.77
C CYS A 15 -1.11 10.21 11.60
N GLY A 16 -1.84 9.26 11.03
CA GLY A 16 -1.48 8.61 9.77
C GLY A 16 -2.20 9.27 8.61
N ILE A 17 -1.49 9.59 7.53
CA ILE A 17 -2.04 10.10 6.27
C ILE A 17 -1.73 9.09 5.17
N GLU A 18 -2.76 8.55 4.52
CA GLU A 18 -2.65 7.69 3.35
C GLU A 18 -2.99 8.51 2.10
N LEU A 19 -2.03 8.69 1.19
CA LEU A 19 -2.26 9.27 -0.13
C LEU A 19 -2.30 8.18 -1.18
N GLY A 20 -3.48 7.90 -1.72
CA GLY A 20 -3.65 7.07 -2.90
C GLY A 20 -3.73 7.89 -4.20
N GLY A 21 -3.77 7.17 -5.33
CA GLY A 21 -3.84 7.78 -6.66
C GLY A 21 -5.10 8.62 -6.90
N GLN A 22 -6.25 8.22 -6.32
CA GLN A 22 -7.55 8.87 -6.54
C GLN A 22 -8.03 9.68 -5.33
N THR A 23 -7.77 9.17 -4.13
CA THR A 23 -8.20 9.78 -2.87
C THR A 23 -7.15 9.60 -1.80
N ALA A 24 -7.19 10.46 -0.78
CA ALA A 24 -6.46 10.34 0.46
C ALA A 24 -7.40 10.07 1.64
N ALA A 25 -6.79 9.62 2.72
CA ALA A 25 -7.40 9.43 4.03
C ALA A 25 -6.43 9.88 5.12
N PHE A 26 -6.95 10.23 6.29
CA PHE A 26 -6.14 10.34 7.48
C PHE A 26 -6.88 9.77 8.69
N ALA A 27 -6.12 9.40 9.71
CA ALA A 27 -6.64 8.98 10.99
C ALA A 27 -5.74 9.43 12.14
N ILE A 28 -6.36 9.79 13.25
CA ILE A 28 -5.70 10.08 14.52
C ILE A 28 -5.82 8.84 15.39
N CYS A 29 -4.72 8.43 16.00
CA CYS A 29 -4.62 7.21 16.77
C CYS A 29 -3.75 7.39 18.02
N GLU A 30 -4.00 6.53 19.01
CA GLU A 30 -3.06 6.31 20.13
C GLU A 30 -2.21 5.07 19.90
N ASN A 31 -2.84 4.02 19.38
CA ASN A 31 -2.23 2.72 19.15
C ASN A 31 -2.49 2.29 17.71
N LEU A 32 -1.58 1.47 17.18
CA LEU A 32 -1.70 0.92 15.84
C LEU A 32 -3.05 0.20 15.66
N GLY A 33 -3.73 0.47 14.55
CA GLY A 33 -5.02 -0.16 14.21
C GLY A 33 -6.23 0.35 15.00
N SER A 34 -6.08 1.32 15.93
CA SER A 34 -7.19 1.92 16.67
C SER A 34 -7.30 3.42 16.40
N PHE A 35 -8.35 3.82 15.68
CA PHE A 35 -8.57 5.21 15.28
C PHE A 35 -9.53 5.94 16.22
N LEU A 36 -9.08 7.06 16.79
CA LEU A 36 -9.91 8.01 17.53
C LEU A 36 -10.73 8.90 16.59
N TYR A 37 -10.17 9.18 15.42
CA TYR A 37 -10.80 9.93 14.36
C TYR A 37 -10.29 9.41 13.01
N LYS A 38 -11.16 9.40 12.00
CA LYS A 38 -10.83 8.94 10.66
C LYS A 38 -11.65 9.67 9.61
N LYS A 39 -11.00 10.19 8.58
CA LYS A 39 -11.64 10.78 7.40
C LYS A 39 -11.07 10.14 6.14
N LYS A 40 -11.96 9.70 5.25
CA LYS A 40 -11.63 9.07 3.95
C LYS A 40 -12.23 9.86 2.79
N GLY A 41 -11.69 9.67 1.60
CA GLY A 41 -12.29 10.18 0.36
C GLY A 41 -11.91 11.63 0.01
N ILE A 42 -10.83 12.15 0.60
CA ILE A 42 -10.28 13.45 0.21
C ILE A 42 -9.75 13.31 -1.22
N LYS A 43 -10.22 14.13 -2.16
CA LYS A 43 -9.85 13.95 -3.58
C LYS A 43 -8.37 14.30 -3.77
N THR A 44 -7.65 13.46 -4.51
CA THR A 44 -6.25 13.74 -4.90
C THR A 44 -6.06 13.71 -6.42
N ARG A 45 -7.12 13.40 -7.17
CA ARG A 45 -7.16 13.42 -8.64
C ARG A 45 -7.72 14.74 -9.15
N GLU A 46 -7.45 15.02 -10.43
CA GLU A 46 -8.01 16.19 -11.09
C GLU A 46 -9.55 16.26 -10.97
N PRO A 47 -10.09 17.49 -10.81
CA PRO A 47 -9.42 18.79 -10.92
C PRO A 47 -8.66 19.25 -9.66
N THR A 48 -8.67 18.48 -8.57
CA THR A 48 -8.01 18.85 -7.30
C THR A 48 -6.48 18.86 -7.45
N THR A 49 -5.87 19.99 -7.10
CA THR A 49 -4.42 20.19 -7.04
C THR A 49 -3.82 19.56 -5.79
N PRO A 50 -2.49 19.32 -5.75
CA PRO A 50 -1.81 18.84 -4.55
C PRO A 50 -2.02 19.77 -3.34
N ASP A 51 -1.95 21.09 -3.53
CA ASP A 51 -2.13 22.07 -2.46
C ASP A 51 -3.55 22.04 -1.88
N GLU A 52 -4.58 22.00 -2.73
CA GLU A 52 -5.98 21.84 -2.27
C GLU A 52 -6.20 20.52 -1.52
N ALA A 53 -5.57 19.43 -1.97
CA ALA A 53 -5.67 18.14 -1.30
C ALA A 53 -5.00 18.17 0.08
N VAL A 54 -3.82 18.79 0.18
CA VAL A 54 -3.06 18.95 1.43
C VAL A 54 -3.79 19.88 2.38
N GLU A 55 -4.33 21.01 1.90
CA GLU A 55 -5.16 21.93 2.68
C GLU A 55 -6.38 21.21 3.27
N ALA A 56 -7.10 20.40 2.48
CA ALA A 56 -8.24 19.63 2.96
C ALA A 56 -7.87 18.56 4.01
N ILE A 57 -6.66 17.99 3.93
CA ILE A 57 -6.12 17.09 4.95
C ILE A 57 -5.81 17.87 6.23
N VAL A 58 -5.08 18.98 6.12
CA VAL A 58 -4.69 19.84 7.25
C VAL A 58 -5.90 20.37 7.98
N GLU A 59 -6.88 20.92 7.26
CA GLU A 59 -8.14 21.41 7.83
C GLU A 59 -8.90 20.26 8.52
N GLY A 60 -8.92 19.08 7.91
CA GLY A 60 -9.49 17.88 8.51
C GLY A 60 -8.83 17.50 9.84
N ILE A 61 -7.50 17.53 9.90
CA ILE A 61 -6.74 17.23 11.12
C ILE A 61 -7.02 18.29 12.19
N LYS A 62 -6.93 19.59 11.85
CA LYS A 62 -7.18 20.69 12.79
C LYS A 62 -8.62 20.69 13.32
N SER A 63 -9.60 20.42 12.47
CA SER A 63 -11.03 20.35 12.85
C SER A 63 -11.41 19.10 13.64
N SER A 64 -10.55 18.09 13.71
CA SER A 64 -10.77 16.91 14.55
C SER A 64 -10.79 17.23 16.06
N GLY A 65 -10.14 18.33 16.46
CA GLY A 65 -10.00 18.76 17.84
C GLY A 65 -8.95 17.99 18.66
N TYR A 66 -8.11 17.17 18.02
CA TYR A 66 -6.96 16.51 18.65
C TYR A 66 -5.65 17.23 18.31
N GLU A 67 -4.77 17.39 19.30
CA GLU A 67 -3.42 17.88 19.08
C GLU A 67 -2.51 16.76 18.59
N VAL A 68 -1.81 16.97 17.46
CA VAL A 68 -0.95 15.95 16.85
C VAL A 68 0.51 16.38 16.92
N ASP A 69 1.39 15.45 17.31
CA ASP A 69 2.85 15.65 17.40
C ASP A 69 3.67 14.71 16.54
N ARG A 70 3.03 13.68 15.98
CA ARG A 70 3.66 12.73 15.06
C ARG A 70 2.75 12.53 13.87
N ILE A 71 3.29 12.66 12.68
CA ILE A 71 2.58 12.49 11.42
C ILE A 71 3.37 11.51 10.55
N GLY A 72 2.76 10.39 10.25
CA GLY A 72 3.27 9.41 9.30
C GLY A 72 2.49 9.50 8.01
N ILE A 73 3.19 9.53 6.88
CA ILE A 73 2.60 9.64 5.55
C ILE A 73 2.95 8.36 4.78
N ALA A 74 1.94 7.64 4.31
CA ALA A 74 2.08 6.56 3.32
C ALA A 74 1.56 7.09 1.99
N SER A 75 2.42 7.27 1.00
CA SER A 75 2.04 7.90 -0.28
C SER A 75 2.35 7.03 -1.49
N PHE A 76 1.52 7.16 -2.52
CA PHE A 76 1.85 6.71 -3.87
C PHE A 76 3.17 7.35 -4.35
N GLY A 77 3.91 6.61 -5.16
CA GLY A 77 5.20 7.00 -5.70
C GLY A 77 5.21 7.44 -7.17
N PRO A 78 6.41 7.57 -7.77
CA PRO A 78 7.72 7.44 -7.11
C PRO A 78 7.92 8.53 -6.04
N LEU A 79 8.69 8.22 -4.99
CA LEU A 79 8.98 9.14 -3.87
C LEU A 79 10.47 9.42 -3.75
N ASP A 80 10.81 10.64 -3.29
CA ASP A 80 12.10 10.93 -2.66
C ASP A 80 11.85 11.04 -1.16
N VAL A 81 11.93 9.90 -0.47
CA VAL A 81 11.63 9.80 0.97
C VAL A 81 12.59 10.64 1.82
N TYR A 82 13.84 10.81 1.37
CA TYR A 82 14.86 11.60 2.05
C TYR A 82 14.60 13.11 1.94
N LYS A 83 14.17 13.59 0.77
CA LYS A 83 13.74 14.99 0.61
C LYS A 83 12.32 15.24 1.11
N GLY A 84 11.56 14.19 1.39
CA GLY A 84 10.16 14.30 1.81
C GLY A 84 9.24 14.81 0.71
N SER A 85 9.50 14.41 -0.55
CA SER A 85 8.74 14.89 -1.71
C SER A 85 8.23 13.75 -2.60
N ILE A 86 7.15 14.01 -3.33
CA ILE A 86 6.78 13.17 -4.47
C ILE A 86 7.84 13.34 -5.56
N GLY A 87 8.29 12.25 -6.19
CA GLY A 87 9.26 12.26 -7.27
C GLY A 87 8.64 12.62 -8.63
N ASN A 88 9.26 12.11 -9.71
CA ASN A 88 8.77 12.30 -11.07
C ASN A 88 7.57 11.37 -11.37
N THR A 89 6.39 11.73 -10.87
CA THR A 89 5.14 10.98 -11.08
C THR A 89 4.42 11.44 -12.37
N PRO A 90 3.76 10.52 -13.11
CA PRO A 90 2.90 10.90 -14.24
C PRO A 90 1.59 11.57 -13.78
N LYS A 91 1.32 11.61 -12.47
CA LYS A 91 0.11 12.22 -11.92
C LYS A 91 0.19 13.76 -12.06
N PRO A 92 -0.77 14.41 -12.75
CA PRO A 92 -0.70 15.84 -13.04
C PRO A 92 -0.46 16.70 -11.80
N LYS A 93 0.46 17.66 -11.89
CA LYS A 93 0.84 18.63 -10.84
C LYS A 93 1.50 18.07 -9.58
N TRP A 94 1.52 16.75 -9.37
CA TRP A 94 2.13 16.12 -8.19
C TRP A 94 3.65 15.93 -8.33
N GLY A 95 4.22 16.05 -9.53
CA GLY A 95 5.66 15.88 -9.75
C GLY A 95 6.50 16.85 -8.93
N ASN A 96 7.50 16.33 -8.18
CA ASN A 96 8.38 17.09 -7.29
C ASN A 96 7.66 17.85 -6.16
N TYR A 97 6.42 17.47 -5.82
CA TYR A 97 5.64 18.16 -4.79
C TYR A 97 6.28 17.98 -3.40
N PRO A 98 6.57 19.05 -2.64
CA PRO A 98 7.30 19.00 -1.38
C PRO A 98 6.39 18.60 -0.20
N LEU A 99 5.85 17.39 -0.26
CA LEU A 99 4.77 16.90 0.60
C LEU A 99 5.04 17.06 2.10
N VAL A 100 6.21 16.64 2.58
CA VAL A 100 6.59 16.77 3.99
C VAL A 100 6.67 18.24 4.39
N ALA A 101 7.32 19.09 3.59
CA ALA A 101 7.44 20.51 3.91
C ALA A 101 6.07 21.22 3.94
N SER A 102 5.16 20.88 3.02
CA SER A 102 3.80 21.42 3.00
C SER A 102 3.00 21.06 4.26
N ILE A 103 3.13 19.82 4.75
CA ILE A 103 2.49 19.39 6.01
C ILE A 103 3.19 19.99 7.24
N GLN A 104 4.52 19.98 7.26
CA GLN A 104 5.34 20.49 8.37
C GLN A 104 5.10 21.98 8.64
N LYS A 105 4.87 22.77 7.59
CA LYS A 105 4.50 24.20 7.70
C LYS A 105 3.26 24.41 8.58
N GLU A 106 2.31 23.49 8.51
CA GLU A 106 1.03 23.57 9.22
C GLU A 106 1.07 22.92 10.61
N PHE A 107 2.08 22.09 10.87
CA PHE A 107 2.33 21.44 12.16
C PHE A 107 3.81 21.58 12.56
N PRO A 108 4.30 22.78 12.94
CA PRO A 108 5.74 23.05 13.11
C PRO A 108 6.44 22.21 14.19
N GLU A 109 5.70 21.79 15.23
CA GLU A 109 6.25 20.96 16.31
C GLU A 109 6.14 19.45 16.05
N ALA A 110 5.40 19.03 15.02
CA ALA A 110 5.17 17.62 14.76
C ALA A 110 6.35 16.99 14.02
N GLN A 111 6.70 15.76 14.37
CA GLN A 111 7.61 14.96 13.56
C GLN A 111 6.85 14.40 12.35
N VAL A 112 7.24 14.80 11.15
CA VAL A 112 6.62 14.34 9.89
C VAL A 112 7.54 13.36 9.17
N VAL A 113 7.09 12.13 8.95
CA VAL A 113 7.85 11.07 8.26
C VAL A 113 7.07 10.57 7.04
N LEU A 114 7.75 10.52 5.90
CA LEU A 114 7.22 10.03 4.64
C LEU A 114 7.73 8.63 4.33
N GLU A 115 6.81 7.76 3.94
CA GLU A 115 7.06 6.43 3.43
C GLU A 115 6.13 6.12 2.24
N THR A 116 6.48 5.10 1.48
CA THR A 116 5.67 4.54 0.39
C THR A 116 4.40 3.87 0.90
N ASP A 117 3.37 3.85 0.06
CA ASP A 117 2.10 3.15 0.28
C ASP A 117 2.21 1.61 0.26
N VAL A 118 3.43 1.08 0.22
CA VAL A 118 3.72 -0.36 0.23
C VAL A 118 4.67 -0.77 1.36
N ASN A 119 5.71 0.00 1.69
CA ASN A 119 6.56 -0.32 2.86
C ASN A 119 5.84 -0.02 4.18
N ALA A 120 5.06 1.08 4.24
CA ALA A 120 4.30 1.42 5.43
C ALA A 120 3.33 0.29 5.85
N PRO A 121 2.48 -0.27 4.95
CA PRO A 121 1.68 -1.44 5.28
C PRO A 121 2.50 -2.72 5.45
N ALA A 122 3.63 -2.92 4.75
CA ALA A 122 4.51 -4.06 5.02
C ALA A 122 4.97 -4.09 6.49
N TYR A 123 5.30 -2.91 7.03
CA TYR A 123 5.71 -2.78 8.43
C TYR A 123 4.55 -3.05 9.42
N SER A 124 3.36 -2.49 9.18
CA SER A 124 2.24 -2.71 10.09
C SER A 124 1.77 -4.18 10.09
N GLU A 125 1.84 -4.86 8.95
CA GLU A 125 1.58 -6.29 8.85
C GLU A 125 2.69 -7.11 9.53
N TYR A 126 3.96 -6.73 9.39
CA TYR A 126 5.06 -7.32 10.16
C TYR A 126 4.82 -7.21 11.67
N LEU A 127 4.42 -6.04 12.19
CA LEU A 127 4.12 -5.88 13.62
C LEU A 127 3.00 -6.82 14.07
N HIS A 128 1.96 -6.97 13.26
CA HIS A 128 0.87 -7.91 13.54
C HIS A 128 1.37 -9.35 13.57
N LEU A 129 2.06 -9.79 12.52
CA LEU A 129 2.58 -11.15 12.38
C LEU A 129 3.57 -11.50 13.50
N ASN A 130 4.52 -10.60 13.77
CA ASN A 130 5.52 -10.75 14.84
C ASN A 130 4.88 -10.83 16.24
N SER A 131 3.73 -10.19 16.45
CA SER A 131 2.96 -10.31 17.71
C SER A 131 2.35 -11.71 17.92
N LYS A 132 2.20 -12.50 16.85
CA LYS A 132 1.69 -13.87 16.89
C LYS A 132 2.81 -14.90 16.84
N ASP A 133 3.89 -14.59 16.16
CA ASP A 133 5.05 -15.44 15.96
C ASP A 133 6.31 -14.58 15.83
N ASN A 134 7.14 -14.58 16.87
CA ASN A 134 8.34 -13.74 16.93
C ASN A 134 9.51 -14.27 16.06
N THR A 135 9.29 -15.35 15.30
CA THR A 135 10.28 -15.87 14.35
C THR A 135 10.18 -15.22 12.97
N VAL A 136 9.11 -14.45 12.72
CA VAL A 136 8.91 -13.72 11.46
C VAL A 136 9.97 -12.63 11.32
N LYS A 137 10.67 -12.62 10.17
CA LYS A 137 11.74 -11.66 9.86
C LYS A 137 11.48 -10.84 8.62
N SER A 138 10.70 -11.38 7.69
CA SER A 138 10.59 -10.86 6.33
C SER A 138 9.15 -10.90 5.80
N VAL A 139 8.61 -9.72 5.52
CA VAL A 139 7.24 -9.53 5.05
C VAL A 139 7.27 -8.63 3.84
N ALA A 140 6.74 -9.12 2.73
CA ALA A 140 6.41 -8.28 1.58
C ALA A 140 4.94 -7.91 1.62
N TYR A 141 4.63 -6.70 1.20
CA TYR A 141 3.27 -6.23 0.94
C TYR A 141 3.13 -5.82 -0.51
N ALA A 142 2.27 -6.51 -1.26
CA ALA A 142 1.90 -6.16 -2.61
C ALA A 142 0.49 -5.54 -2.60
N THR A 143 0.34 -4.35 -3.18
CA THR A 143 -0.98 -3.74 -3.42
C THR A 143 -1.36 -3.90 -4.88
N ILE A 144 -2.53 -4.48 -5.16
CA ILE A 144 -3.05 -4.64 -6.51
C ILE A 144 -4.33 -3.80 -6.67
N GLY A 145 -4.16 -2.63 -7.30
CA GLY A 145 -5.20 -1.63 -7.52
C GLY A 145 -5.11 -1.08 -8.94
N THR A 146 -5.13 0.24 -9.11
CA THR A 146 -4.89 0.85 -10.43
C THR A 146 -3.50 0.57 -10.99
N GLY A 147 -2.54 0.27 -10.10
CA GLY A 147 -1.21 -0.24 -10.41
C GLY A 147 -0.87 -1.45 -9.53
N VAL A 148 0.39 -1.88 -9.55
CA VAL A 148 0.92 -2.93 -8.67
C VAL A 148 2.22 -2.44 -8.03
N GLY A 149 2.18 -2.20 -6.72
CA GLY A 149 3.34 -1.81 -5.92
C GLY A 149 3.75 -2.93 -4.98
N VAL A 150 5.04 -3.01 -4.63
CA VAL A 150 5.58 -3.97 -3.67
C VAL A 150 6.51 -3.26 -2.68
N GLY A 151 6.25 -3.48 -1.39
CA GLY A 151 7.11 -3.05 -0.30
C GLY A 151 7.65 -4.27 0.43
N VAL A 152 8.83 -4.14 1.01
CA VAL A 152 9.51 -5.23 1.70
C VAL A 152 10.02 -4.71 3.04
N PHE A 153 9.63 -5.38 4.11
CA PHE A 153 10.21 -5.20 5.43
C PHE A 153 10.99 -6.45 5.80
N CYS A 154 12.30 -6.32 6.02
CA CYS A 154 13.19 -7.45 6.27
C CYS A 154 14.22 -7.09 7.34
N ASP A 155 14.44 -8.01 8.28
CA ASP A 155 15.42 -7.86 9.38
C ASP A 155 15.29 -6.54 10.15
N GLY A 156 14.04 -6.18 10.47
CA GLY A 156 13.73 -5.00 11.26
C GLY A 156 13.78 -3.67 10.51
N LYS A 157 13.95 -3.68 9.18
CA LYS A 157 14.05 -2.46 8.37
C LYS A 157 13.19 -2.51 7.10
N PRO A 158 12.63 -1.38 6.65
CA PRO A 158 12.10 -1.26 5.31
C PRO A 158 13.24 -1.35 4.29
N LEU A 159 13.03 -2.05 3.19
CA LEU A 159 14.02 -2.12 2.11
C LEU A 159 13.89 -0.89 1.23
N HIS A 160 14.79 0.08 1.41
CA HIS A 160 14.90 1.25 0.54
C HIS A 160 16.03 1.16 -0.46
N GLY A 161 17.18 0.55 -0.16
CA GLY A 161 18.33 0.53 -1.07
C GLY A 161 18.60 1.90 -1.73
N LYS A 162 18.80 1.93 -3.06
CA LYS A 162 18.79 3.17 -3.85
C LYS A 162 17.37 3.74 -4.02
N MET A 163 16.39 2.84 -4.14
CA MET A 163 14.95 3.08 -4.17
C MET A 163 14.24 1.79 -3.74
N HIS A 164 13.03 1.89 -3.18
CA HIS A 164 12.29 0.69 -2.77
C HIS A 164 12.07 -0.27 -3.96
N PRO A 165 11.84 -1.57 -3.70
CA PRO A 165 11.55 -2.53 -4.75
C PRO A 165 10.37 -2.12 -5.64
N GLU A 166 10.56 -2.15 -6.96
CA GLU A 166 9.50 -1.93 -7.96
C GLU A 166 8.96 -3.27 -8.47
N GLY A 167 8.56 -4.14 -7.55
CA GLY A 167 8.23 -5.55 -7.86
C GLY A 167 7.12 -5.72 -8.90
N GLY A 168 6.16 -4.79 -8.99
CA GLY A 168 5.10 -4.81 -10.00
C GLY A 168 5.58 -4.55 -11.44
N HIS A 169 6.79 -4.05 -11.63
CA HIS A 169 7.41 -3.83 -12.94
C HIS A 169 8.29 -4.99 -13.42
N PHE A 170 8.36 -6.08 -12.65
CA PHE A 170 8.90 -7.35 -13.12
C PHE A 170 8.16 -7.86 -14.37
N LYS A 171 8.88 -8.39 -15.36
CA LYS A 171 8.29 -9.02 -16.54
C LYS A 171 8.05 -10.51 -16.29
N PRO A 172 6.79 -10.95 -16.12
CA PRO A 172 6.48 -12.35 -15.88
C PRO A 172 6.62 -13.19 -17.15
N PHE A 173 6.69 -14.50 -16.98
CA PHE A 173 6.47 -15.44 -18.08
C PHE A 173 4.99 -15.48 -18.42
N HIS A 174 4.68 -15.30 -19.71
CA HIS A 174 3.29 -15.29 -20.17
C HIS A 174 2.71 -16.71 -20.16
N LEU A 175 1.45 -16.82 -19.77
CA LEU A 175 0.70 -18.04 -20.04
C LEU A 175 0.63 -18.25 -21.55
N PRO A 176 0.89 -19.47 -22.07
CA PRO A 176 0.91 -19.75 -23.50
C PRO A 176 -0.36 -19.31 -24.26
N ASN A 177 -1.50 -19.30 -23.58
CA ASN A 177 -2.80 -18.93 -24.16
C ASN A 177 -3.26 -17.50 -23.83
N ASP A 178 -2.46 -16.72 -23.09
CA ASP A 178 -2.78 -15.32 -22.81
C ASP A 178 -2.23 -14.40 -23.90
N ASN A 179 -3.13 -13.92 -24.77
CA ASN A 179 -2.80 -13.02 -25.87
C ASN A 179 -2.80 -11.54 -25.47
N PHE A 180 -3.11 -11.20 -24.22
CA PHE A 180 -3.08 -9.82 -23.77
C PHE A 180 -1.66 -9.27 -23.78
N LYS A 181 -1.48 -8.11 -24.44
CA LYS A 181 -0.15 -7.50 -24.63
C LYS A 181 0.38 -6.73 -23.42
N GLY A 182 -0.43 -6.61 -22.37
CA GLY A 182 -0.14 -5.72 -21.24
C GLY A 182 -0.53 -4.28 -21.50
N CYS A 183 -0.63 -3.49 -20.43
CA CYS A 183 -1.03 -2.09 -20.49
C CYS A 183 -0.19 -1.12 -19.66
N CYS A 184 0.93 -1.57 -19.08
CA CYS A 184 1.82 -0.67 -18.36
C CYS A 184 2.43 0.33 -19.35
N PRO A 185 2.35 1.65 -19.10
CA PRO A 185 2.85 2.66 -20.04
C PRO A 185 4.38 2.63 -20.21
N PHE A 186 5.11 2.03 -19.28
CA PHE A 186 6.57 1.97 -19.30
C PHE A 186 7.10 0.64 -19.85
N HIS A 187 6.51 -0.48 -19.43
CA HIS A 187 7.06 -1.81 -19.69
C HIS A 187 6.16 -2.70 -20.56
N GLY A 188 4.93 -2.26 -20.84
CA GLY A 188 3.90 -3.03 -21.53
C GLY A 188 3.37 -4.16 -20.65
N ASP A 189 4.08 -5.28 -20.65
CA ASP A 189 3.68 -6.59 -20.15
C ASP A 189 4.31 -6.98 -18.81
N CYS A 190 4.78 -6.02 -18.02
CA CYS A 190 5.15 -6.30 -16.62
C CYS A 190 3.94 -6.73 -15.79
N VAL A 191 4.15 -7.27 -14.58
CA VAL A 191 3.07 -7.76 -13.70
C VAL A 191 1.94 -6.74 -13.57
N GLU A 192 2.25 -5.48 -13.28
CA GLU A 192 1.26 -4.38 -13.24
C GLU A 192 0.46 -4.28 -14.54
N GLY A 193 1.17 -4.30 -15.67
CA GLY A 193 0.59 -4.25 -16.99
C GLY A 193 -0.32 -5.43 -17.29
N MET A 194 -0.18 -6.54 -16.57
CA MET A 194 -0.95 -7.76 -16.77
C MET A 194 -2.14 -7.92 -15.80
N ILE A 195 -2.04 -7.43 -14.55
CA ILE A 195 -3.04 -7.70 -13.49
C ILE A 195 -3.61 -6.50 -12.74
N SER A 196 -3.16 -5.28 -13.01
CA SER A 196 -3.78 -4.09 -12.43
C SER A 196 -5.27 -3.99 -12.78
N ALA A 197 -6.04 -3.19 -12.06
CA ALA A 197 -7.44 -2.89 -12.37
C ALA A 197 -7.59 -2.34 -13.79
N VAL A 198 -6.60 -1.58 -14.27
CA VAL A 198 -6.56 -1.11 -15.66
C VAL A 198 -6.38 -2.28 -16.64
N ALA A 199 -5.51 -3.24 -16.32
CA ALA A 199 -5.34 -4.45 -17.12
C ALA A 199 -6.61 -5.30 -17.15
N LEU A 200 -7.24 -5.55 -16.00
CA LEU A 200 -8.50 -6.29 -15.90
C LEU A 200 -9.63 -5.61 -16.68
N SER A 201 -9.73 -4.28 -16.60
CA SER A 201 -10.70 -3.50 -17.38
C SER A 201 -10.49 -3.68 -18.88
N LYS A 202 -9.24 -3.60 -19.36
CA LYS A 202 -8.93 -3.81 -20.78
C LYS A 202 -9.15 -5.26 -21.24
N ARG A 203 -8.88 -6.25 -20.38
CA ARG A 203 -9.09 -7.69 -20.68
C ARG A 203 -10.57 -8.04 -20.81
N THR A 204 -11.41 -7.47 -19.96
CA THR A 204 -12.84 -7.81 -19.86
C THR A 204 -13.75 -6.85 -20.64
N GLY A 205 -13.26 -5.67 -21.01
CA GLY A 205 -14.06 -4.59 -21.59
C GLY A 205 -14.94 -3.85 -20.58
N LEU A 206 -14.89 -4.22 -19.30
CA LEU A 206 -15.65 -3.57 -18.23
C LEU A 206 -14.97 -2.29 -17.76
N SER A 207 -15.75 -1.30 -17.31
CA SER A 207 -15.19 -0.14 -16.61
C SER A 207 -14.60 -0.51 -15.25
N LEU A 208 -13.73 0.35 -14.69
CA LEU A 208 -13.15 0.14 -13.36
C LEU A 208 -14.21 -0.05 -12.27
N GLN A 209 -15.34 0.64 -12.37
CA GLN A 209 -16.46 0.54 -11.43
C GLN A 209 -17.23 -0.79 -11.54
N GLN A 210 -17.16 -1.44 -12.71
CA GLN A 210 -17.82 -2.71 -13.00
C GLN A 210 -16.94 -3.92 -12.69
N LEU A 211 -15.63 -3.76 -12.45
CA LEU A 211 -14.75 -4.88 -12.09
C LEU A 211 -15.26 -5.75 -10.93
N PRO A 212 -15.92 -5.23 -9.87
CA PRO A 212 -16.50 -6.07 -8.84
C PRO A 212 -17.56 -7.07 -9.34
N GLN A 213 -18.11 -6.87 -10.54
CA GLN A 213 -19.14 -7.70 -11.15
C GLN A 213 -18.58 -8.88 -11.95
N ILE A 214 -17.25 -8.93 -12.18
CA ILE A 214 -16.61 -10.06 -12.85
C ILE A 214 -16.91 -11.32 -12.04
N ALA A 215 -17.50 -12.32 -12.70
CA ALA A 215 -17.86 -13.59 -12.09
C ALA A 215 -16.62 -14.33 -11.57
N THR A 216 -16.78 -15.13 -10.52
CA THR A 216 -15.65 -15.82 -9.87
C THR A 216 -15.04 -16.93 -10.73
N ASP A 217 -15.77 -17.41 -11.73
CA ASP A 217 -15.36 -18.42 -12.72
C ASP A 217 -14.85 -17.81 -14.04
N ASP A 218 -14.76 -16.48 -14.14
CA ASP A 218 -14.19 -15.81 -15.31
C ASP A 218 -12.70 -16.19 -15.48
N PRO A 219 -12.27 -16.57 -16.70
CA PRO A 219 -10.89 -17.00 -16.96
C PRO A 219 -9.85 -15.89 -16.70
N VAL A 220 -10.25 -14.63 -16.60
CA VAL A 220 -9.35 -13.53 -16.22
C VAL A 220 -8.69 -13.79 -14.86
N TRP A 221 -9.36 -14.52 -13.95
CA TRP A 221 -8.84 -14.83 -12.63
C TRP A 221 -7.72 -15.87 -12.65
N ASP A 222 -7.68 -16.74 -13.65
CA ASP A 222 -6.59 -17.68 -13.82
C ASP A 222 -5.32 -16.95 -14.30
N CYS A 223 -5.48 -15.98 -15.22
CA CYS A 223 -4.40 -15.07 -15.60
C CYS A 223 -3.92 -14.24 -14.41
N PHE A 224 -4.86 -13.64 -13.66
CA PHE A 224 -4.54 -12.86 -12.46
C PHE A 224 -3.76 -13.69 -11.43
N THR A 225 -4.22 -14.91 -11.15
CA THR A 225 -3.58 -15.85 -10.23
C THR A 225 -2.17 -16.18 -10.65
N GLU A 226 -1.96 -16.51 -11.94
CA GLU A 226 -0.63 -16.86 -12.45
C GLU A 226 0.38 -15.74 -12.21
N TYR A 227 0.05 -14.52 -12.66
CA TYR A 227 0.98 -13.40 -12.59
C TYR A 227 1.19 -12.90 -11.17
N ALA A 228 0.17 -12.94 -10.31
CA ALA A 228 0.32 -12.65 -8.88
C ALA A 228 1.18 -13.71 -8.17
N ALA A 229 1.06 -14.99 -8.55
CA ALA A 229 1.88 -16.07 -8.01
C ALA A 229 3.34 -15.97 -8.48
N GLN A 230 3.58 -15.58 -9.73
CA GLN A 230 4.93 -15.29 -10.21
C GLN A 230 5.56 -14.11 -9.48
N LEU A 231 4.79 -13.05 -9.20
CA LEU A 231 5.26 -11.95 -8.34
C LEU A 231 5.65 -12.48 -6.95
N SER A 232 4.77 -13.24 -6.30
CA SER A 232 5.03 -13.83 -4.99
C SER A 232 6.27 -14.73 -4.97
N ALA A 233 6.41 -15.61 -5.95
CA ALA A 233 7.55 -16.52 -6.05
C ALA A 233 8.87 -15.76 -6.27
N ASN A 234 8.89 -14.77 -7.16
CA ASN A 234 10.08 -13.95 -7.40
C ASN A 234 10.47 -13.14 -6.16
N CYS A 235 9.51 -12.51 -5.48
CA CYS A 235 9.79 -11.81 -4.23
C CYS A 235 10.32 -12.77 -3.16
N ALA A 236 9.79 -14.00 -3.06
CA ALA A 236 10.32 -15.01 -2.14
C ALA A 236 11.79 -15.35 -2.42
N LEU A 237 12.14 -15.55 -3.70
CA LEU A 237 13.49 -15.88 -4.14
C LEU A 237 14.48 -14.74 -3.93
N LEU A 238 14.05 -13.50 -4.09
CA LEU A 238 14.91 -12.31 -3.99
C LEU A 238 15.05 -11.78 -2.56
N TYR A 239 13.99 -11.88 -1.75
CA TYR A 239 13.90 -11.23 -0.45
C TYR A 239 13.76 -12.21 0.73
N SER A 240 13.84 -13.52 0.46
CA SER A 240 13.80 -14.58 1.48
C SER A 240 12.58 -14.50 2.41
N LEU A 241 11.39 -14.34 1.82
CA LEU A 241 10.16 -13.99 2.54
C LEU A 241 9.60 -15.10 3.44
N ASP A 242 9.09 -14.71 4.61
CA ASP A 242 8.20 -15.51 5.46
C ASP A 242 6.74 -15.35 4.99
N TYR A 243 6.34 -14.12 4.68
CA TYR A 243 4.98 -13.77 4.26
C TYR A 243 4.96 -12.86 3.03
N MET A 244 4.01 -13.15 2.13
CA MET A 244 3.57 -12.24 1.07
C MET A 244 2.13 -11.81 1.36
N VAL A 245 1.95 -10.55 1.74
CA VAL A 245 0.64 -9.96 1.97
C VAL A 245 0.15 -9.34 0.66
N ILE A 246 -1.00 -9.76 0.15
CA ILE A 246 -1.56 -9.23 -1.10
C ILE A 246 -2.85 -8.46 -0.81
N GLY A 247 -2.73 -7.14 -0.83
CA GLY A 247 -3.82 -6.19 -0.64
C GLY A 247 -4.29 -5.51 -1.92
N GLY A 248 -4.95 -4.37 -1.74
CA GLY A 248 -5.53 -3.59 -2.82
C GLY A 248 -6.97 -3.99 -3.14
N GLY A 249 -7.73 -3.04 -3.70
CA GLY A 249 -9.17 -3.15 -3.89
C GLY A 249 -9.62 -4.33 -4.76
N ILE A 250 -8.72 -4.95 -5.52
CA ILE A 250 -9.03 -6.17 -6.26
C ILE A 250 -9.15 -7.36 -5.31
N VAL A 251 -8.10 -7.66 -4.53
CA VAL A 251 -8.04 -8.89 -3.72
C VAL A 251 -8.84 -8.77 -2.43
N THR A 252 -8.99 -7.55 -1.90
CA THR A 252 -9.76 -7.30 -0.67
C THR A 252 -11.26 -7.14 -0.91
N ALA A 253 -11.74 -7.14 -2.15
CA ALA A 253 -13.17 -7.08 -2.42
C ALA A 253 -13.89 -8.36 -1.96
N LYS A 254 -15.14 -8.20 -1.52
CA LYS A 254 -15.98 -9.30 -1.02
C LYS A 254 -16.16 -10.37 -2.11
N GLY A 255 -16.03 -11.64 -1.74
CA GLY A 255 -16.20 -12.78 -2.65
C GLY A 255 -14.94 -13.15 -3.44
N ARG A 256 -13.78 -12.55 -3.11
CA ARG A 256 -12.48 -12.82 -3.74
C ARG A 256 -11.47 -13.50 -2.81
N GLU A 257 -11.95 -14.06 -1.70
CA GLU A 257 -11.17 -14.85 -0.75
C GLU A 257 -10.40 -15.99 -1.41
N TYR A 258 -11.03 -16.68 -2.36
CA TYR A 258 -10.45 -17.81 -3.07
C TYR A 258 -9.17 -17.48 -3.86
N LEU A 259 -8.95 -16.21 -4.24
CA LEU A 259 -7.77 -15.81 -5.01
C LEU A 259 -6.49 -16.04 -4.21
N ILE A 260 -6.49 -15.77 -2.90
CA ILE A 260 -5.30 -15.96 -2.07
C ILE A 260 -4.89 -17.44 -2.00
N GLU A 261 -5.87 -18.34 -1.88
CA GLU A 261 -5.61 -19.78 -1.86
C GLU A 261 -5.07 -20.27 -3.21
N LYS A 262 -5.65 -19.79 -4.32
CA LYS A 262 -5.15 -20.08 -5.67
C LYS A 262 -3.71 -19.56 -5.86
N ILE A 263 -3.42 -18.34 -5.43
CA ILE A 263 -2.09 -17.72 -5.52
C ILE A 263 -1.08 -18.47 -4.64
N GLN A 264 -1.45 -18.83 -3.41
CA GLN A 264 -0.61 -19.64 -2.51
C GLN A 264 -0.23 -20.97 -3.15
N LYS A 265 -1.22 -21.70 -3.69
CA LYS A 265 -1.01 -22.98 -4.36
C LYS A 265 -0.07 -22.82 -5.54
N ARG A 266 -0.33 -21.84 -6.41
CA ARG A 266 0.48 -21.61 -7.59
C ARG A 266 1.90 -21.14 -7.27
N THR A 267 2.07 -20.31 -6.25
CA THR A 267 3.38 -19.88 -5.74
C THR A 267 4.21 -21.09 -5.30
N LYS A 268 3.59 -22.05 -4.58
CA LYS A 268 4.24 -23.29 -4.18
C LYS A 268 4.70 -24.12 -5.38
N GLU A 269 3.86 -24.25 -6.41
CA GLU A 269 4.20 -24.97 -7.64
C GLU A 269 5.38 -24.31 -8.37
N LEU A 270 5.37 -22.98 -8.49
CA LEU A 270 6.44 -22.21 -9.14
C LEU A 270 7.78 -22.32 -8.39
N LEU A 271 7.75 -22.37 -7.05
CA LEU A 271 8.96 -22.56 -6.24
C LEU A 271 9.47 -24.02 -6.25
N ASN A 272 8.64 -24.97 -6.69
CA ASN A 272 9.01 -26.37 -6.96
C ASN A 272 9.84 -27.05 -5.86
N GLY A 273 9.56 -26.74 -4.59
CA GLY A 273 10.26 -27.32 -3.43
C GLY A 273 11.70 -26.85 -3.23
N TYR A 274 12.16 -25.82 -3.96
CA TYR A 274 13.52 -25.30 -3.85
C TYR A 274 13.78 -24.56 -2.53
N ILE A 275 12.81 -23.75 -2.08
CA ILE A 275 12.86 -23.02 -0.81
C ILE A 275 11.60 -23.26 0.02
N HIS A 276 11.64 -22.87 1.30
CA HIS A 276 10.43 -22.75 2.09
C HIS A 276 9.49 -21.74 1.45
N VAL A 277 8.23 -22.14 1.27
CA VAL A 277 7.23 -21.32 0.57
C VAL A 277 6.68 -20.28 1.54
N PRO A 278 6.69 -18.98 1.18
CA PRO A 278 6.07 -17.96 2.03
C PRO A 278 4.57 -18.20 2.13
N LYS A 279 3.99 -17.80 3.26
CA LYS A 279 2.54 -17.75 3.40
C LYS A 279 2.00 -16.54 2.65
N VAL A 280 1.13 -16.79 1.68
CA VAL A 280 0.40 -15.75 0.95
C VAL A 280 -0.91 -15.48 1.69
N ILE A 281 -1.11 -14.24 2.13
CA ILE A 281 -2.25 -13.86 2.98
C ILE A 281 -2.90 -12.54 2.53
N LYS A 282 -4.12 -12.28 3.00
CA LYS A 282 -4.74 -10.94 2.91
C LYS A 282 -4.16 -10.01 3.98
N PRO A 283 -4.23 -8.68 3.78
CA PRO A 283 -3.90 -7.73 4.83
C PRO A 283 -4.80 -7.94 6.05
N PHE A 284 -4.22 -8.01 7.24
CA PHE A 284 -4.96 -8.12 8.49
C PHE A 284 -5.89 -6.91 8.69
N TYR A 285 -5.40 -5.71 8.34
CA TYR A 285 -6.17 -4.47 8.46
C TYR A 285 -7.10 -4.22 7.25
N GLY A 286 -7.22 -5.18 6.32
CA GLY A 286 -8.13 -5.12 5.18
C GLY A 286 -8.01 -3.82 4.37
N GLY A 287 -9.15 -3.16 4.14
CA GLY A 287 -9.22 -1.90 3.39
C GLY A 287 -8.63 -0.67 4.11
N ASP A 288 -8.08 -0.84 5.31
CA ASP A 288 -7.37 0.19 6.06
C ASP A 288 -5.85 -0.06 6.14
N ALA A 289 -5.32 -1.08 5.48
CA ALA A 289 -3.90 -1.45 5.58
C ALA A 289 -2.94 -0.28 5.29
N GLY A 290 -3.19 0.51 4.24
CA GLY A 290 -2.37 1.69 3.93
C GLY A 290 -2.43 2.75 5.03
N LEU A 291 -3.63 3.06 5.53
CA LEU A 291 -3.82 4.01 6.62
C LEU A 291 -3.22 3.54 7.95
N VAL A 292 -3.35 2.26 8.27
CA VAL A 292 -2.69 1.67 9.45
C VAL A 292 -1.18 1.70 9.28
N GLY A 293 -0.67 1.41 8.07
CA GLY A 293 0.73 1.60 7.72
C GLY A 293 1.21 3.02 7.99
N ALA A 294 0.47 4.04 7.54
CA ALA A 294 0.78 5.44 7.81
C ALA A 294 0.82 5.75 9.31
N THR A 295 -0.10 5.19 10.11
CA THR A 295 -0.03 5.33 11.57
C THR A 295 1.17 4.61 12.19
N ALA A 296 1.60 3.47 11.63
CA ALA A 296 2.81 2.78 12.08
C ALA A 296 4.06 3.64 11.85
N VAL A 297 4.14 4.33 10.71
CA VAL A 297 5.20 5.31 10.41
C VAL A 297 5.22 6.44 11.44
N ALA A 298 4.03 6.94 11.82
CA ALA A 298 3.90 7.99 12.83
C ALA A 298 4.34 7.52 14.24
N LEU A 299 4.00 6.29 14.60
CA LEU A 299 4.26 5.72 15.93
C LEU A 299 5.71 5.26 16.09
N HIS A 300 6.35 4.80 15.03
CA HIS A 300 7.71 4.26 15.05
C HIS A 300 8.62 4.94 13.99
N PRO A 301 8.81 6.27 14.09
CA PRO A 301 9.55 7.04 13.08
C PRO A 301 11.01 6.56 12.91
N ASP A 302 11.64 6.12 14.01
CA ASP A 302 13.04 5.65 14.03
C ASP A 302 13.30 4.43 13.14
N VAL A 303 12.27 3.66 12.80
CA VAL A 303 12.37 2.52 11.87
C VAL A 303 12.62 3.01 10.43
N PHE A 304 12.20 4.23 10.12
CA PHE A 304 12.20 4.80 8.76
C PHE A 304 13.24 5.89 8.57
N THR A 305 13.75 6.49 9.66
CA THR A 305 14.71 7.61 9.60
C THR A 305 16.16 7.21 9.88
N ASN A 306 16.41 6.01 10.42
CA ASN A 306 17.75 5.54 10.74
C ASN A 306 18.41 4.83 9.53
N ASN A 307 18.91 5.61 8.57
CA ASN A 307 19.79 5.14 7.49
C ASN A 307 21.09 5.94 7.45
#